data_AF-A0A0C4FC71-F1
#
_entry.id   AF-A0A0C4FC71-F1
#
_cell.length_a   1.000
_cell.length_b   1.000
_cell.length_c   1.000
_cell.angle_alpha   90.00
_cell.angle_beta   90.00
_cell.angle_gamma   90.00
#
_symmetry.space_group_name_H-M   'P 1'
#
loop_
_entity.id
_entity.type
_entity.pdbx_description
1 polymer ?
#
loop_
_entity_poly.entity_id
_entity_poly.type
_entity_poly.pdbx_seq_one_letter_code
_entity_poly.pdbx_strand_id
1 'polypeptide(L)'
;MKPAALQQQFADLMAVVNKEQELRQQAEAAQQAAEDGRQQAKAALQQAAAPADQEAAPAQPAPPPNQSAKIGVPDKYDGTGGGGVKAEVYANQVSLYIVANPTAFTDNKSKVIFALSYLTGKASSWAQPMLIKVYHDQPINYHKFTQAFKAMFYDTKKKANAKKALRLMCQTRSVADTLISSPYAPMTRAGRRPR
;
A
#
# COMPACT_ATOMS: atom_id res chain seq x y z
N MET A 1 5.61 38.77 -31.31
CA MET A 1 5.21 38.00 -30.10
C MET A 1 3.77 38.37 -29.76
N LYS A 2 2.87 37.41 -29.53
CA LYS A 2 1.42 37.70 -29.34
C LYS A 2 1.15 37.96 -27.85
N PRO A 3 0.68 39.17 -27.45
CA PRO A 3 0.52 39.55 -26.04
C PRO A 3 -0.47 38.66 -25.26
N ALA A 4 -1.47 38.10 -25.95
CA ALA A 4 -2.48 37.22 -25.34
C ALA A 4 -1.90 35.91 -24.76
N ALA A 5 -0.83 35.37 -25.35
CA ALA A 5 -0.23 34.13 -24.87
C ALA A 5 0.51 34.34 -23.53
N LEU A 6 1.12 35.52 -23.33
CA LEU A 6 1.81 35.86 -22.10
C LEU A 6 0.82 36.11 -20.95
N GLN A 7 -0.33 36.74 -21.26
CA GLN A 7 -1.39 36.97 -20.28
C GLN A 7 -2.02 35.65 -19.80
N GLN A 8 -2.19 34.68 -20.70
CA GLN A 8 -2.67 33.34 -20.36
C GLN A 8 -1.70 32.60 -19.42
N GLN A 9 -0.39 32.66 -19.71
CA GLN A 9 0.63 32.03 -18.85
C GLN A 9 0.63 32.60 -17.43
N PHE A 10 0.40 33.91 -17.27
CA PHE A 10 0.31 34.52 -15.95
C PHE A 10 -0.97 34.09 -15.20
N ALA A 11 -2.10 34.01 -15.90
CA ALA A 11 -3.36 33.53 -15.31
C ALA A 11 -3.24 32.06 -14.85
N ASP A 12 -2.63 31.20 -15.67
CA ASP A 12 -2.40 29.81 -15.34
C ASP A 12 -1.46 29.67 -14.14
N LEU A 13 -0.40 30.49 -14.06
CA LEU A 13 0.53 30.50 -12.93
C LEU A 13 -0.17 30.93 -11.62
N MET A 14 -0.98 31.99 -11.67
CA MET A 14 -1.74 32.44 -10.49
C MET A 14 -2.74 31.37 -10.03
N ALA A 15 -3.36 30.64 -10.96
CA ALA A 15 -4.24 29.53 -10.62
C ALA A 15 -3.49 28.38 -9.92
N VAL A 16 -2.28 28.04 -10.38
CA VAL A 16 -1.44 27.01 -9.74
C VAL A 16 -0.99 27.44 -8.35
N VAL A 17 -0.54 28.69 -8.19
CA VAL A 17 -0.11 29.21 -6.88
C VAL A 17 -1.27 29.21 -5.88
N ASN A 18 -2.45 29.67 -6.30
CA ASN A 18 -3.64 29.65 -5.45
C ASN A 18 -4.02 28.22 -5.05
N LYS A 19 -4.00 27.28 -6.02
CA LYS A 19 -4.29 25.87 -5.74
C LYS A 19 -3.29 25.26 -4.77
N GLU A 20 -2.01 25.59 -4.91
CA GLU A 20 -0.97 25.12 -4.01
C GLU A 20 -1.15 25.70 -2.60
N GLN A 21 -1.50 26.97 -2.47
CA GLN A 21 -1.79 27.59 -1.18
C GLN A 21 -3.01 26.95 -0.50
N GLU A 22 -4.10 26.68 -1.23
CA GLU A 22 -5.26 25.97 -0.69
C GLU A 22 -4.89 24.58 -0.15
N LEU A 23 -4.09 23.82 -0.91
CA LEU A 23 -3.65 22.49 -0.49
C LEU A 23 -2.77 22.54 0.75
N ARG A 24 -1.89 23.55 0.85
CA ARG A 24 -1.05 23.77 2.03
C ARG A 24 -1.90 24.11 3.26
N GLN A 25 -2.87 25.02 3.12
CA GLN A 25 -3.78 25.37 4.23
C GLN A 25 -4.63 24.18 4.68
N GLN A 26 -5.12 23.37 3.74
CA GLN A 26 -5.89 22.18 4.07
C GLN A 26 -5.05 21.11 4.79
N ALA A 27 -3.80 20.92 4.35
CA ALA A 27 -2.88 20.01 5.02
C ALA A 27 -2.55 20.48 6.45
N GLU A 28 -2.31 21.78 6.64
CA GLU A 28 -2.00 22.36 7.94
C GLU A 28 -3.19 22.27 8.91
N ALA A 29 -4.41 22.54 8.43
CA ALA A 29 -5.63 22.37 9.22
C ALA A 29 -5.86 20.91 9.64
N ALA A 30 -5.57 19.94 8.74
CA ALA A 30 -5.66 18.52 9.06
C ALA A 30 -4.61 18.08 10.08
N GLN A 31 -3.41 18.65 10.03
CA GLN A 31 -2.36 18.38 11.03
C GLN A 31 -2.75 18.95 12.40
N GLN A 32 -3.25 20.18 12.45
CA GLN A 32 -3.72 20.81 13.70
C GLN A 32 -4.85 20.00 14.34
N ALA A 33 -5.85 19.58 13.57
CA ALA A 33 -6.94 18.75 14.08
C ALA A 33 -6.45 17.40 14.64
N ALA A 34 -5.43 16.80 14.02
CA ALA A 34 -4.84 15.55 14.49
C ALA A 34 -4.00 15.76 15.77
N GLU A 35 -3.29 16.87 15.88
CA GLU A 35 -2.54 17.24 17.07
C GLU A 35 -3.45 17.55 18.25
N ASP A 36 -4.54 18.30 18.04
CA ASP A 36 -5.54 18.59 19.07
C ASP A 36 -6.18 17.29 19.59
N GLY A 37 -6.58 16.38 18.70
CA GLY A 37 -7.10 15.07 19.08
C GLY A 37 -6.08 14.25 19.88
N ARG A 38 -4.79 14.31 19.50
CA ARG A 38 -3.71 13.64 20.22
C ARG A 38 -3.46 14.25 21.60
N GLN A 39 -3.53 15.58 21.72
CA GLN A 39 -3.39 16.27 23.00
C GLN A 39 -4.56 15.97 23.93
N GLN A 40 -5.80 15.95 23.42
CA GLN A 40 -6.99 15.57 24.18
C GLN A 40 -6.91 14.12 24.68
N ALA A 41 -6.49 13.19 23.83
CA ALA A 41 -6.28 11.79 24.25
C ALA A 41 -5.21 11.67 25.33
N LYS A 42 -4.12 12.46 25.25
CA LYS A 42 -3.07 12.50 26.27
C LYS A 42 -3.55 13.11 27.58
N ALA A 43 -4.36 14.17 27.53
CA ALA A 43 -4.96 14.79 28.71
C ALA A 43 -5.95 13.84 29.42
N ALA A 44 -6.75 13.09 28.66
CA ALA A 44 -7.64 12.07 29.21
C ALA A 44 -6.86 10.93 29.91
N LEU A 45 -5.72 10.51 29.35
CA LEU A 45 -4.82 9.53 29.97
C LEU A 45 -4.16 10.05 31.26
N GLN A 46 -3.84 11.36 31.33
CA GLN A 46 -3.24 11.97 32.52
C GLN A 46 -4.27 12.21 33.63
N GLN A 47 -5.52 12.57 33.30
CA GLN A 47 -6.59 12.71 34.30
C GLN A 47 -7.02 11.36 34.91
N ALA A 48 -6.84 10.26 34.18
CA ALA A 48 -7.07 8.90 34.71
C ALA A 48 -5.94 8.40 35.64
N ALA A 49 -4.81 9.12 35.73
CA ALA A 49 -3.70 8.80 36.60
C ALA A 49 -3.67 9.74 37.81
N ALA A 50 -4.65 9.60 38.71
CA ALA A 50 -4.54 10.18 40.05
C ALA A 50 -3.50 9.38 40.86
N PRO A 51 -2.64 10.04 41.67
CA PRO A 51 -1.65 9.34 42.49
C PRO A 51 -2.35 8.70 43.69
N ALA A 52 -2.34 7.37 43.75
CA ALA A 52 -2.66 6.64 44.97
C ALA A 52 -1.36 6.34 45.72
N ASP A 53 -0.99 7.24 46.63
CA ASP A 53 -0.10 6.91 47.75
C ASP A 53 -0.94 6.31 48.90
N GLN A 54 -0.31 5.37 49.62
CA GLN A 54 -0.69 4.74 50.90
C GLN A 54 -1.53 3.45 50.86
N GLU A 55 -0.88 2.31 51.16
CA GLU A 55 -0.83 1.67 52.51
C GLU A 55 -0.55 0.16 52.35
N ALA A 56 0.38 -0.38 53.12
CA ALA A 56 0.79 -1.78 53.07
C ALA A 56 -0.15 -2.71 53.88
N ALA A 57 -0.78 -3.70 53.24
CA ALA A 57 -1.25 -4.97 53.84
C ALA A 57 -1.65 -5.99 52.73
N PRO A 58 -1.86 -7.29 53.04
CA PRO A 58 -1.15 -8.44 52.47
C PRO A 58 -1.69 -8.95 51.12
N ALA A 59 -0.80 -9.62 50.39
CA ALA A 59 -0.97 -10.19 49.05
C ALA A 59 -2.34 -10.88 48.81
N GLN A 60 -3.19 -10.22 48.01
CA GLN A 60 -4.26 -10.89 47.29
C GLN A 60 -3.70 -11.49 45.98
N PRO A 61 -4.23 -12.63 45.52
CA PRO A 61 -3.81 -13.23 44.25
C PRO A 61 -4.00 -12.22 43.11
N ALA A 62 -2.95 -12.03 42.33
CA ALA A 62 -2.96 -11.10 41.21
C ALA A 62 -4.19 -11.35 40.31
N PRO A 63 -4.98 -10.31 39.97
CA PRO A 63 -5.94 -10.43 38.88
C PRO A 63 -5.17 -10.81 37.59
N PRO A 64 -5.76 -11.60 36.69
CA PRO A 64 -5.07 -12.02 35.48
C PRO A 64 -4.60 -10.77 34.73
N PRO A 65 -3.35 -10.77 34.21
CA PRO A 65 -2.79 -9.61 33.55
C PRO A 65 -3.74 -9.18 32.44
N ASN A 66 -4.11 -7.89 32.47
CA ASN A 66 -4.79 -7.20 31.38
C ASN A 66 -4.23 -7.74 30.05
N GLN A 67 -5.09 -8.43 29.31
CA GLN A 67 -4.78 -8.82 27.94
C GLN A 67 -4.75 -7.52 27.13
N SER A 68 -3.62 -6.81 27.19
CA SER A 68 -3.17 -6.09 26.01
C SER A 68 -3.27 -7.11 24.89
N ALA A 69 -4.03 -6.78 23.85
CA ALA A 69 -4.14 -7.63 22.68
C ALA A 69 -2.71 -7.88 22.20
N LYS A 70 -2.14 -9.04 22.56
CA LYS A 70 -0.80 -9.45 22.16
C LYS A 70 -0.91 -9.64 20.66
N ILE A 71 -0.57 -8.58 19.93
CA ILE A 71 -0.46 -8.65 18.47
C ILE A 71 0.51 -9.78 18.20
N GLY A 72 0.01 -10.83 17.56
CA GLY A 72 0.77 -12.04 17.29
C GLY A 72 2.04 -11.68 16.52
N VAL A 73 3.12 -12.39 16.81
CA VAL A 73 4.34 -12.31 16.01
C VAL A 73 4.04 -12.76 14.57
N PRO A 74 4.72 -12.19 13.55
CA PRO A 74 4.49 -12.59 12.16
C PRO A 74 4.72 -14.08 11.91
N ASP A 75 4.00 -14.64 10.95
CA ASP A 75 4.25 -15.99 10.46
C ASP A 75 5.53 -16.02 9.60
N LYS A 76 6.20 -17.18 9.56
CA LYS A 76 7.36 -17.35 8.67
C LYS A 76 6.91 -17.43 7.21
N TYR A 77 7.63 -16.74 6.33
CA TYR A 77 7.40 -16.77 4.89
C TYR A 77 8.58 -17.40 4.15
N ASP A 78 8.31 -18.50 3.45
CA ASP A 78 9.32 -19.32 2.76
C ASP A 78 9.58 -18.87 1.30
N GLY A 79 8.84 -17.88 0.80
CA GLY A 79 8.90 -17.47 -0.60
C GLY A 79 7.98 -18.26 -1.53
N THR A 80 7.04 -19.05 -1.00
CA THR A 80 6.10 -19.87 -1.79
C THR A 80 4.63 -19.55 -1.48
N GLY A 81 3.72 -19.95 -2.38
CA GLY A 81 2.27 -19.87 -2.16
C GLY A 81 1.53 -18.86 -3.05
N GLY A 82 0.73 -19.44 -3.96
CA GLY A 82 -0.39 -18.87 -4.72
C GLY A 82 -0.50 -17.34 -4.84
N GLY A 83 0.03 -16.78 -5.94
CA GLY A 83 -0.37 -15.46 -6.43
C GLY A 83 -0.22 -14.32 -5.43
N GLY A 84 0.89 -14.28 -4.69
CA GLY A 84 1.28 -13.13 -3.86
C GLY A 84 0.50 -12.93 -2.55
N VAL A 85 -0.64 -13.61 -2.36
CA VAL A 85 -1.50 -13.44 -1.18
C VAL A 85 -0.74 -13.74 0.12
N LYS A 86 0.04 -14.82 0.17
CA LYS A 86 0.84 -15.15 1.37
C LYS A 86 1.93 -14.11 1.65
N ALA A 87 2.53 -13.54 0.60
CA ALA A 87 3.51 -12.47 0.74
C ALA A 87 2.88 -11.17 1.25
N GLU A 88 1.65 -10.86 0.82
CA GLU A 88 0.86 -9.74 1.32
C GLU A 88 0.52 -9.92 2.81
N VAL A 89 0.03 -11.09 3.20
CA VAL A 89 -0.28 -11.41 4.61
C VAL A 89 0.96 -11.24 5.49
N TYR A 90 2.08 -11.84 5.11
CA TYR A 90 3.35 -11.69 5.83
C TYR A 90 3.76 -10.21 5.97
N ALA A 91 3.73 -9.45 4.87
CA ALA A 91 4.14 -8.04 4.89
C ALA A 91 3.22 -7.20 5.79
N ASN A 92 1.92 -7.49 5.82
CA ASN A 92 0.96 -6.83 6.68
C ASN A 92 1.19 -7.17 8.16
N GLN A 93 1.45 -8.44 8.49
CA GLN A 93 1.78 -8.87 9.86
C GLN A 93 3.04 -8.17 10.37
N VAL A 94 4.12 -8.14 9.58
CA VAL A 94 5.37 -7.44 9.93
C VAL A 94 5.11 -5.95 10.15
N SER A 95 4.39 -5.30 9.23
CA SER A 95 4.10 -3.87 9.32
C SER A 95 3.27 -3.54 10.56
N LEU A 96 2.25 -4.36 10.85
CA LEU A 96 1.39 -4.19 12.02
C LEU A 96 2.19 -4.35 13.32
N TYR A 97 3.07 -5.35 13.39
CA TYR A 97 3.92 -5.55 14.55
C TYR A 97 4.87 -4.36 14.79
N ILE A 98 5.47 -3.82 13.74
CA ILE A 98 6.36 -2.66 13.84
C ILE A 98 5.58 -1.42 14.33
N VAL A 99 4.40 -1.17 13.77
CA VAL A 99 3.55 -0.04 14.16
C VAL A 99 3.08 -0.16 15.61
N ALA A 100 2.79 -1.38 16.06
CA ALA A 100 2.38 -1.64 17.44
C ALA A 100 3.51 -1.52 18.47
N ASN A 101 4.77 -1.59 18.05
CA ASN A 101 5.93 -1.58 18.92
C ASN A 101 6.90 -0.44 18.54
N PRO A 102 6.46 0.83 18.54
CA PRO A 102 7.24 1.94 17.97
C PRO A 102 8.56 2.19 18.70
N THR A 103 8.62 1.91 20.01
CA THR A 103 9.84 2.06 20.82
C THR A 103 10.90 0.99 20.52
N ALA A 104 10.49 -0.19 20.04
CA ALA A 104 11.41 -1.27 19.66
C ALA A 104 11.98 -1.08 18.23
N PHE A 105 11.33 -0.24 17.42
CA PHE A 105 11.64 -0.06 16.00
C PHE A 105 11.85 1.41 15.64
N THR A 106 12.85 2.04 16.28
CA THR A 106 13.16 3.46 16.10
C THR A 106 13.87 3.75 14.78
N ASP A 107 14.61 2.79 14.24
CA ASP A 107 15.47 2.94 13.07
C ASP A 107 15.08 1.99 11.92
N ASN A 108 15.67 2.20 10.74
CA ASN A 108 15.39 1.36 9.58
C ASN A 108 16.03 -0.04 9.69
N LYS A 109 17.19 -0.15 10.37
CA LYS A 109 17.94 -1.40 10.46
C LYS A 109 17.20 -2.39 11.35
N SER A 110 16.71 -1.97 12.52
CA SER A 110 15.88 -2.81 13.41
C SER A 110 14.63 -3.35 12.72
N LYS A 111 13.92 -2.51 11.94
CA LYS A 111 12.76 -2.93 11.14
C LYS A 111 13.10 -3.99 10.09
N VAL A 112 14.22 -3.80 9.38
CA VAL A 112 14.66 -4.76 8.35
C VAL A 112 15.14 -6.06 9.00
N ILE A 113 15.93 -6.00 10.07
CA ILE A 113 16.36 -7.20 10.82
C ILE A 113 15.16 -8.04 11.24
N PHE A 114 14.15 -7.38 11.81
CA PHE A 114 12.93 -8.06 12.23
C PHE A 114 12.17 -8.67 11.06
N ALA A 115 12.02 -7.97 9.93
CA ALA A 115 11.42 -8.59 8.75
C ALA A 115 12.22 -9.84 8.30
N LEU A 116 13.55 -9.72 8.20
CA LEU A 116 14.44 -10.78 7.74
C LEU A 116 14.38 -12.04 8.64
N SER A 117 14.22 -11.89 9.97
CA SER A 117 14.17 -13.04 10.89
C SER A 117 12.98 -13.97 10.69
N TYR A 118 11.95 -13.51 9.95
CA TYR A 118 10.76 -14.30 9.61
C TYR A 118 10.76 -14.78 8.15
N LEU A 119 11.83 -14.54 7.38
CA LEU A 119 11.99 -15.12 6.05
C LEU A 119 12.69 -16.48 6.15
N THR A 120 12.17 -17.46 5.42
CA THR A 120 12.74 -18.80 5.28
C THR A 120 12.84 -19.20 3.80
N GLY A 121 13.43 -20.35 3.51
CA GLY A 121 13.46 -20.95 2.17
C GLY A 121 13.93 -19.98 1.07
N LYS A 122 13.16 -19.90 -0.02
CA LYS A 122 13.44 -19.06 -1.19
C LYS A 122 13.46 -17.57 -0.84
N ALA A 123 12.61 -17.12 0.08
CA ALA A 123 12.61 -15.73 0.51
C ALA A 123 13.89 -15.36 1.26
N SER A 124 14.39 -16.25 2.12
CA SER A 124 15.67 -16.07 2.81
C SER A 124 16.86 -16.06 1.84
N SER A 125 16.86 -16.94 0.83
CA SER A 125 17.88 -16.92 -0.23
C SER A 125 17.88 -15.62 -1.03
N TRP A 126 16.71 -15.09 -1.37
CA TRP A 126 16.60 -13.79 -2.04
C TRP A 126 17.11 -12.63 -1.18
N ALA A 127 16.93 -12.72 0.14
CA ALA A 127 17.26 -11.64 1.07
C ALA A 127 18.76 -11.58 1.46
N GLN A 128 19.60 -12.52 1.01
CA GLN A 128 21.03 -12.58 1.35
C GLN A 128 21.79 -11.25 1.16
N PRO A 129 21.62 -10.49 0.06
CA PRO A 129 22.33 -9.23 -0.11
C PRO A 129 21.96 -8.17 0.94
N MET A 130 20.73 -8.21 1.45
CA MET A 130 20.26 -7.30 2.50
C MET A 130 20.80 -7.72 3.86
N LEU A 131 20.89 -9.03 4.11
CA LEU A 131 21.48 -9.59 5.31
C LEU A 131 22.97 -9.24 5.42
N ILE A 132 23.72 -9.34 4.32
CA ILE A 132 25.12 -8.90 4.22
C ILE A 132 25.24 -7.41 4.58
N LYS A 133 24.38 -6.54 4.02
CA LYS A 133 24.37 -5.11 4.37
C LYS A 133 24.15 -4.87 5.85
N VAL A 134 23.22 -5.61 6.48
CA VAL A 134 22.97 -5.52 7.92
C VAL A 134 24.20 -5.94 8.74
N TYR A 135 24.88 -7.02 8.36
CA TYR A 135 26.08 -7.50 9.05
C TYR A 135 27.27 -6.54 8.94
N HIS A 136 27.44 -5.88 7.80
CA HIS A 136 28.50 -4.89 7.57
C HIS A 136 28.10 -3.45 7.95
N ASP A 137 27.02 -3.29 8.73
CA ASP A 137 26.49 -2.00 9.17
C ASP A 137 26.31 -0.97 8.04
N GLN A 138 25.96 -1.46 6.85
CA GLN A 138 25.74 -0.63 5.68
C GLN A 138 24.36 0.06 5.75
N PRO A 139 24.21 1.25 5.15
CA PRO A 139 22.93 1.94 5.11
C PRO A 139 21.84 1.07 4.49
N ILE A 140 20.79 0.83 5.25
CA ILE A 140 19.61 0.07 4.82
C ILE A 140 18.34 0.87 5.13
N ASN A 141 17.39 0.82 4.21
CA ASN A 141 16.15 1.56 4.31
C ASN A 141 14.96 0.61 4.23
N TYR A 142 14.08 0.68 5.22
CA TYR A 142 12.94 -0.23 5.33
C TYR A 142 11.96 -0.07 4.17
N HIS A 143 11.71 1.16 3.72
CA HIS A 143 10.84 1.42 2.57
C HIS A 143 11.39 0.79 1.28
N LYS A 144 12.70 0.91 1.04
CA LYS A 144 13.35 0.26 -0.11
C LYS A 144 13.29 -1.27 -0.03
N PHE A 145 13.48 -1.84 1.17
CA PHE A 145 13.27 -3.26 1.43
C PHE A 145 11.84 -3.69 1.05
N THR A 146 10.82 -2.99 1.55
CA THR A 146 9.42 -3.31 1.28
C THR A 146 9.08 -3.21 -0.21
N GLN A 147 9.60 -2.20 -0.92
CA GLN A 147 9.42 -2.08 -2.37
C GLN A 147 10.01 -3.28 -3.13
N ALA A 148 11.24 -3.67 -2.80
CA ALA A 148 11.89 -4.82 -3.41
C ALA A 148 11.16 -6.14 -3.10
N PHE A 149 10.70 -6.30 -1.86
CA PHE A 149 9.90 -7.45 -1.44
C PHE A 149 8.59 -7.56 -2.24
N LYS A 150 7.86 -6.45 -2.36
CA LYS A 150 6.63 -6.37 -3.15
C LYS A 150 6.89 -6.72 -4.61
N ALA A 151 7.95 -6.17 -5.22
CA ALA A 151 8.28 -6.44 -6.61
C ALA A 151 8.61 -7.92 -6.87
N MET A 152 9.23 -8.61 -5.91
CA MET A 152 9.62 -10.00 -6.04
C MET A 152 8.49 -11.00 -5.76
N PHE A 153 7.70 -10.75 -4.71
CA PHE A 153 6.78 -11.75 -4.16
C PHE A 153 5.29 -11.43 -4.33
N TYR A 154 4.92 -10.19 -4.68
CA TYR A 154 3.51 -9.87 -4.93
C TYR A 154 3.10 -10.29 -6.34
N ASP A 155 1.80 -10.50 -6.55
CA ASP A 155 1.30 -10.95 -7.84
C ASP A 155 1.20 -9.81 -8.85
N THR A 156 2.32 -9.56 -9.53
CA THR A 156 2.39 -8.64 -10.67
C THR A 156 1.52 -9.12 -11.84
N LYS A 157 1.15 -10.41 -11.90
CA LYS A 157 0.36 -10.97 -12.99
C LYS A 157 -1.12 -10.62 -12.91
N LYS A 158 -1.69 -10.30 -11.74
CA LYS A 158 -3.08 -9.77 -11.66
C LYS A 158 -3.25 -8.47 -12.43
N LYS A 159 -2.29 -7.53 -12.34
CA LYS A 159 -2.29 -6.30 -13.15
C LYS A 159 -2.15 -6.59 -14.65
N ALA A 160 -1.26 -7.52 -15.01
CA ALA A 160 -1.06 -7.90 -16.41
C ALA A 160 -2.29 -8.62 -17.00
N ASN A 161 -2.94 -9.50 -16.22
CA ASN A 161 -4.14 -10.24 -16.63
C ASN A 161 -5.38 -9.35 -16.67
N ALA A 162 -5.56 -8.43 -15.72
CA ALA A 162 -6.61 -7.41 -15.79
C ALA A 162 -6.44 -6.53 -17.03
N LYS A 163 -5.22 -6.09 -17.34
CA LYS A 163 -4.91 -5.34 -18.57
C LYS A 163 -5.16 -6.15 -19.85
N LYS A 164 -4.81 -7.44 -19.85
CA LYS A 164 -5.11 -8.35 -20.97
C LYS A 164 -6.62 -8.57 -21.13
N ALA A 165 -7.35 -8.79 -20.04
CA ALA A 165 -8.80 -8.94 -20.04
C ALA A 165 -9.49 -7.67 -20.55
N LEU A 166 -9.09 -6.49 -20.07
CA LEU A 166 -9.60 -5.21 -20.58
C LEU A 166 -9.30 -5.02 -22.07
N ARG A 167 -8.09 -5.34 -22.54
CA ARG A 167 -7.74 -5.27 -23.96
C ARG A 167 -8.59 -6.25 -24.79
N LEU A 168 -8.83 -7.45 -24.29
CA LEU A 168 -9.67 -8.45 -24.95
C LEU A 168 -11.13 -7.99 -25.03
N MET A 169 -11.67 -7.39 -23.97
CA MET A 169 -13.03 -6.83 -23.92
C MET A 169 -13.21 -5.63 -24.85
N CYS A 170 -12.22 -4.75 -24.98
CA CYS A 170 -12.26 -3.64 -25.94
C CYS A 170 -12.19 -4.11 -27.39
N GLN A 171 -11.46 -5.20 -27.67
CA GLN A 171 -11.42 -5.80 -29.01
C GLN A 171 -12.74 -6.46 -29.38
N THR A 172 -13.35 -7.26 -28.51
CA THR A 172 -14.62 -7.94 -28.83
C THR A 172 -15.78 -6.98 -29.04
N ARG A 173 -15.81 -5.84 -28.33
CA ARG A 173 -16.77 -4.76 -28.60
C ARG A 173 -16.55 -4.11 -29.97
N SER A 174 -15.29 -3.95 -30.40
CA SER A 174 -14.92 -3.35 -31.69
C SER A 174 -15.21 -4.23 -32.91
N VAL A 175 -15.37 -5.55 -32.74
CA VAL A 175 -15.68 -6.49 -33.84
C VAL A 175 -17.19 -6.70 -34.02
N ALA A 176 -18.00 -6.38 -33.00
CA ALA A 176 -19.47 -6.46 -33.11
C ALA A 176 -20.08 -5.31 -33.95
N ASP A 177 -19.45 -4.13 -33.96
CA ASP A 177 -19.93 -2.96 -34.72
C ASP A 177 -19.64 -3.04 -36.23
N THR A 178 -18.84 -3.99 -36.71
CA THR A 178 -18.50 -4.10 -38.14
C THR A 178 -19.41 -5.02 -38.96
N LEU A 179 -20.37 -5.71 -38.33
CA LEU A 179 -21.30 -6.62 -39.04
C LEU A 179 -22.69 -6.03 -39.32
N ILE A 180 -22.98 -4.80 -38.90
CA ILE A 180 -24.30 -4.16 -39.13
C ILE A 180 -24.33 -3.28 -40.40
N SER A 181 -23.18 -3.04 -41.05
CA SER A 181 -23.12 -2.23 -42.28
C SER A 181 -22.53 -2.99 -43.47
N SER A 182 -23.26 -4.00 -43.98
CA SER A 182 -23.05 -4.50 -45.34
C SER A 182 -24.34 -4.42 -46.16
N PRO A 183 -24.59 -3.30 -46.85
CA PRO A 183 -25.62 -3.23 -47.89
C PRO A 183 -25.01 -3.65 -49.21
N TYR A 184 -25.06 -4.94 -49.54
CA TYR A 184 -24.93 -5.37 -50.94
C TYR A 184 -25.77 -6.61 -51.22
N ALA A 185 -27.02 -6.35 -51.61
CA ALA A 185 -27.81 -7.26 -52.41
C ALA A 185 -27.91 -6.65 -53.83
N PRO A 186 -27.66 -7.43 -54.89
CA PRO A 186 -28.34 -7.19 -56.15
C PRO A 186 -29.24 -8.36 -56.56
N MET A 187 -30.43 -7.96 -56.98
CA MET A 187 -31.51 -8.72 -57.59
C MET A 187 -31.09 -9.44 -58.89
N THR A 188 -31.58 -10.68 -59.01
CA THR A 188 -32.21 -11.33 -60.19
C THR A 188 -31.70 -11.04 -61.62
N ARG A 189 -31.33 -12.10 -62.36
CA ARG A 189 -31.84 -12.31 -63.74
C ARG A 189 -31.80 -13.78 -64.19
N ALA A 190 -32.93 -14.18 -64.78
CA ALA A 190 -33.24 -15.46 -65.39
C ALA A 190 -32.36 -15.83 -66.61
N GLY A 191 -32.21 -17.15 -66.84
CA GLY A 191 -31.65 -17.69 -68.09
C GLY A 191 -31.84 -19.21 -68.19
N ARG A 192 -32.73 -19.64 -69.09
CA ARG A 192 -33.15 -21.02 -69.38
C ARG A 192 -31.99 -21.95 -69.76
N ARG A 193 -32.11 -23.23 -69.35
CA ARG A 193 -31.44 -24.39 -69.97
C ARG A 193 -31.94 -24.60 -71.41
N PRO A 194 -31.10 -25.18 -72.28
CA PRO A 194 -31.54 -26.22 -73.18
C PRO A 194 -30.88 -27.57 -72.84
N ARG A 195 -31.49 -28.61 -73.40
CA ARG A 195 -31.20 -30.04 -73.25
C ARG A 195 -29.88 -30.45 -73.88
#